data_AF-A0A8F8X8F2-F1
#
_entry.id   AF-A0A8F8X8F2-F1
#
_cell.length_a   1.000
_cell.length_b   1.000
_cell.length_c   1.000
_cell.angle_alpha   90.00
_cell.angle_beta   90.00
_cell.angle_gamma   90.00
#
_symmetry.space_group_name_H-M   'P 1'
#
loop_
_entity.id
_entity.type
_entity.pdbx_description
1 polymer ?
#
loop_
_entity_poly.entity_id
_entity_poly.type
_entity_poly.pdbx_seq_one_letter_code
_entity_poly.pdbx_strand_id
1 'polypeptide(L)'
;GSLFLTGFTDGEGSFTLHIRSSDKYTSKWKVQYGFQIGIHTKDIAILEKIQLTLGVGKIYTMGKEGVQFRVESLKDLSVVINHFNRYPLQTKKHLDFKFFKLALSCIKNK
;
A
#
# COMPACT_ATOMS: atom_id res chain seq x y z
N GLY A 1 15.38 -5.28 -4.75
CA GLY A 1 15.73 -6.43 -3.91
C GLY A 1 14.72 -6.54 -2.79
N SER A 2 14.28 -7.74 -2.43
CA SER A 2 13.13 -7.92 -1.55
C SER A 2 13.34 -7.38 -0.12
N LEU A 3 14.52 -7.60 0.47
CA LEU A 3 14.85 -7.08 1.81
C LEU A 3 14.91 -5.54 1.86
N PHE A 4 15.39 -4.91 0.78
CA PHE A 4 15.40 -3.45 0.67
C PHE A 4 13.98 -2.88 0.70
N LEU A 5 13.03 -3.46 -0.05
CA LEU A 5 11.64 -3.02 -0.02
C LEU A 5 11.04 -3.16 1.38
N THR A 6 11.32 -4.25 2.09
CA THR A 6 10.85 -4.43 3.47
C THR A 6 11.38 -3.36 4.40
N GLY A 7 12.70 -3.14 4.44
CA GLY A 7 13.30 -2.10 5.30
C GLY A 7 12.84 -0.69 4.93
N PHE A 8 12.72 -0.39 3.63
CA PHE A 8 12.22 0.90 3.19
C PHE A 8 10.75 1.11 3.57
N THR A 9 9.93 0.05 3.48
CA THR A 9 8.53 0.08 3.91
C THR A 9 8.42 0.30 5.42
N ASP A 10 9.29 -0.31 6.22
CA ASP A 10 9.34 -0.08 7.67
C ASP A 10 9.51 1.41 8.01
N GLY A 11 10.27 2.17 7.21
CA GLY A 11 10.38 3.64 7.32
C GLY A 11 9.20 4.38 6.68
N GLU A 12 9.10 4.34 5.36
CA GLU A 12 8.29 5.27 4.53
C GLU A 12 6.92 4.71 4.11
N GLY A 13 6.69 3.41 4.27
CA GLY A 13 5.46 2.76 3.80
C GLY A 13 4.25 2.97 4.70
N SER A 14 3.06 2.89 4.11
CA SER A 14 1.80 3.02 4.82
C SER A 14 0.76 2.06 4.25
N PHE A 15 0.04 1.37 5.15
CA PHE A 15 -1.13 0.56 4.84
C PHE A 15 -2.37 1.33 5.30
N THR A 16 -3.25 1.66 4.37
CA THR A 16 -4.40 2.54 4.65
C THR A 16 -5.71 1.81 4.49
N LEU A 17 -6.65 2.11 5.39
CA LEU A 17 -8.05 1.74 5.31
C LEU A 17 -8.87 2.97 5.70
N HIS A 18 -9.58 3.54 4.74
CA HIS A 18 -10.45 4.69 4.93
C HIS A 18 -11.90 4.29 4.70
N ILE A 19 -12.76 4.58 5.66
CA ILE A 19 -14.19 4.37 5.56
C ILE A 19 -14.84 5.74 5.55
N ARG A 20 -15.62 6.02 4.50
CA ARG A 20 -16.30 7.31 4.31
C ARG A 20 -17.77 7.07 4.04
N SER A 21 -18.63 7.92 4.60
CA SER A 21 -20.05 7.90 4.24
C SER A 21 -20.21 8.26 2.76
N SER A 22 -21.12 7.58 2.08
CA SER A 22 -21.42 7.85 0.68
C SER A 22 -22.78 7.29 0.33
N ASP A 23 -23.70 8.18 -0.06
CA ASP A 23 -25.06 7.82 -0.48
C ASP A 23 -25.11 7.04 -1.80
N LYS A 24 -23.97 6.91 -2.49
CA LYS A 24 -23.84 6.15 -3.74
C LYS A 24 -23.84 4.64 -3.54
N TYR A 25 -23.65 4.15 -2.32
CA TYR A 25 -23.56 2.72 -2.03
C TYR A 25 -24.75 2.27 -1.19
N THR A 26 -25.24 1.06 -1.41
CA THR A 26 -26.34 0.45 -0.63
C THR A 26 -26.01 0.35 0.85
N SER A 27 -24.74 0.11 1.18
CA SER A 27 -24.22 0.13 2.54
C SER A 27 -24.11 1.52 3.16
N LYS A 28 -24.29 2.59 2.36
CA LYS A 28 -23.99 4.00 2.69
C LYS A 28 -22.53 4.29 3.06
N TRP A 29 -21.63 3.34 2.83
CA TRP A 29 -20.21 3.44 3.16
C TRP A 29 -19.33 3.08 1.96
N LYS A 30 -18.39 3.95 1.64
CA LYS A 30 -17.27 3.67 0.73
C LYS A 30 -16.05 3.27 1.55
N VAL A 31 -15.53 2.08 1.28
CA VAL A 31 -14.26 1.61 1.85
C VAL A 31 -13.17 1.80 0.79
N GLN A 32 -12.13 2.53 1.14
CA GLN A 32 -10.92 2.70 0.34
C GLN A 32 -9.76 2.06 1.10
N TYR A 33 -8.91 1.34 0.39
CA TYR A 33 -7.77 0.65 0.96
C TYR A 33 -6.58 0.78 0.01
N GLY A 34 -5.38 0.74 0.56
CA GLY A 34 -4.19 0.77 -0.28
C GLY A 34 -2.90 0.59 0.48
N PHE A 35 -1.88 0.21 -0.28
CA PHE A 35 -0.49 0.32 0.14
C PHE A 35 0.13 1.51 -0.57
N GLN A 36 0.85 2.35 0.17
CA GLN A 36 1.47 3.55 -0.39
C GLN A 36 2.84 3.85 0.19
N ILE A 37 3.70 4.44 -0.62
CA ILE A 37 5.01 4.98 -0.22
C ILE A 37 5.11 6.37 -0.83
N GLY A 38 5.17 7.41 -0.01
CA GLY A 38 5.27 8.80 -0.44
C GLY A 38 6.62 9.38 -0.07
N ILE A 39 7.35 9.93 -1.04
CA ILE A 39 8.67 10.53 -0.84
C ILE A 39 8.82 11.80 -1.69
N HIS A 40 9.96 12.49 -1.53
CA HIS A 40 10.28 13.66 -2.34
C HIS A 40 10.61 13.27 -3.80
N THR A 41 10.26 14.12 -4.76
CA THR A 41 10.42 13.87 -6.21
C THR A 41 11.87 13.59 -6.63
N LYS A 42 12.84 14.17 -5.92
CA LYS A 42 14.28 13.91 -6.12
C LYS A 42 14.66 12.42 -6.01
N ASP A 43 13.86 11.65 -5.27
CA ASP A 43 14.10 10.24 -4.97
C ASP A 43 13.16 9.32 -5.77
N ILE A 44 12.48 9.82 -6.80
CA ILE A 44 11.48 9.06 -7.60
C ILE A 44 12.01 7.72 -8.13
N ALA A 45 13.30 7.63 -8.46
CA ALA A 45 13.95 6.40 -8.92
C ALA A 45 13.81 5.24 -7.91
N ILE A 46 13.68 5.54 -6.60
CA ILE A 46 13.40 4.53 -5.58
C ILE A 46 12.00 3.94 -5.79
N LEU A 47 10.99 4.77 -6.06
CA LEU A 47 9.62 4.31 -6.31
C LEU A 47 9.54 3.50 -7.60
N GLU A 48 10.25 3.90 -8.66
CA GLU A 48 10.32 3.15 -9.92
C GLU A 48 10.93 1.75 -9.70
N LYS A 49 12.02 1.67 -8.91
CA LYS A 49 12.63 0.39 -8.55
C LYS A 49 11.70 -0.49 -7.70
N ILE A 50 10.91 0.11 -6.82
CA ILE A 50 9.88 -0.60 -6.03
C ILE A 50 8.77 -1.10 -6.92
N GLN A 51 8.27 -0.27 -7.84
CA GLN A 51 7.26 -0.65 -8.84
C GLN A 51 7.76 -1.81 -9.70
N LEU A 52 8.99 -1.77 -10.19
CA LEU A 52 9.62 -2.88 -10.93
C LEU A 52 9.76 -4.15 -10.07
N THR A 53 10.10 -4.00 -8.80
CA THR A 53 10.24 -5.15 -7.87
C THR A 53 8.91 -5.83 -7.60
N LEU A 54 7.83 -5.07 -7.44
CA LEU A 54 6.49 -5.60 -7.19
C LEU A 54 5.76 -5.99 -8.48
N GLY A 55 6.14 -5.43 -9.63
CA GLY A 55 5.46 -5.62 -10.92
C GLY A 55 4.04 -5.05 -10.96
N VAL A 56 3.63 -4.30 -9.93
CA VAL A 56 2.29 -3.71 -9.78
C VAL A 56 2.37 -2.32 -9.16
N GLY A 57 1.25 -1.61 -9.16
CA GLY A 57 1.13 -0.27 -8.61
C GLY A 57 1.47 0.84 -9.61
N LYS A 58 1.17 2.07 -9.20
CA LYS A 58 1.35 3.28 -10.03
C LYS A 58 1.97 4.39 -9.20
N ILE A 59 2.75 5.24 -9.86
CA ILE A 59 3.37 6.41 -9.24
C ILE A 59 2.56 7.64 -9.64
N TYR A 60 2.25 8.48 -8.66
CA TYR A 60 1.48 9.70 -8.81
C TYR A 60 2.28 10.89 -8.27
N THR A 61 2.23 12.01 -8.97
CA THR A 61 2.73 13.29 -8.45
C THR A 61 1.78 13.85 -7.39
N MET A 62 2.35 14.31 -6.28
CA MET A 62 1.66 14.85 -5.11
C MET A 62 2.18 16.27 -4.83
N GLY A 63 1.51 17.27 -5.40
CA GLY A 63 1.95 18.66 -5.31
C GLY A 63 3.22 18.92 -6.12
N LYS A 64 4.00 19.94 -5.72
CA LYS A 64 5.22 20.36 -6.46
C LYS A 64 6.40 19.42 -6.26
N GLU A 65 6.54 18.86 -5.06
CA GLU A 65 7.77 18.17 -4.63
C GLU A 65 7.53 16.75 -4.09
N GLY A 66 6.29 16.30 -4.02
CA GLY A 66 5.95 14.95 -3.56
C GLY A 66 5.67 14.00 -4.73
N VAL A 67 6.04 12.74 -4.57
CA VAL A 67 5.63 11.63 -5.42
C VAL A 67 5.18 10.47 -4.54
N GLN A 68 4.22 9.68 -5.01
CA GLN A 68 3.67 8.58 -4.25
C GLN A 68 3.42 7.36 -5.11
N PHE A 69 4.04 6.24 -4.72
CA PHE A 69 3.70 4.93 -5.24
C PHE A 69 2.45 4.43 -4.51
N ARG A 70 1.46 3.91 -5.25
CA ARG A 70 0.21 3.38 -4.70
C ARG A 70 -0.19 2.05 -5.34
N VAL A 71 -0.73 1.16 -4.51
CA VAL A 71 -1.39 -0.09 -4.91
C VAL A 71 -2.78 -0.11 -4.27
N GLU A 72 -3.82 -0.03 -5.08
CA GLU A 72 -5.20 0.18 -4.61
C GLU A 72 -6.18 -0.92 -5.07
N SER A 73 -5.79 -1.81 -5.99
CA SER A 73 -6.64 -2.91 -6.45
C SER A 73 -6.47 -4.16 -5.58
N LEU A 74 -7.54 -4.90 -5.32
CA LEU A 74 -7.48 -6.16 -4.53
C LEU A 74 -6.58 -7.23 -5.18
N LYS A 75 -6.50 -7.22 -6.51
CA LYS A 75 -5.63 -8.10 -7.27
C LYS A 75 -4.17 -7.76 -6.99
N ASP A 76 -3.79 -6.51 -7.15
CA ASP A 76 -2.39 -6.09 -6.99
C ASP A 76 -1.95 -6.11 -5.52
N LEU A 77 -2.85 -5.81 -4.59
CA LEU A 77 -2.59 -5.92 -3.15
C LEU A 77 -2.26 -7.35 -2.72
N SER A 78 -2.69 -8.38 -3.47
CA SER A 78 -2.26 -9.76 -3.20
C SER A 78 -0.75 -9.94 -3.38
N VAL A 79 -0.14 -9.23 -4.33
CA VAL A 79 1.31 -9.24 -4.56
C VAL A 79 2.04 -8.60 -3.38
N VAL A 80 1.54 -7.46 -2.92
CA VAL A 80 2.06 -6.75 -1.73
C VAL A 80 1.98 -7.63 -0.48
N ILE A 81 0.83 -8.28 -0.25
CA ILE A 81 0.65 -9.22 0.86
C ILE A 81 1.63 -10.39 0.78
N ASN A 82 1.81 -10.97 -0.41
CA ASN A 82 2.73 -12.08 -0.61
C ASN A 82 4.18 -11.68 -0.32
N HIS A 83 4.58 -10.46 -0.72
CA HIS A 83 5.90 -9.92 -0.39
C HIS A 83 6.12 -9.85 1.12
N PHE A 84 5.23 -9.19 1.87
CA PHE A 84 5.40 -9.02 3.32
C PHE A 84 5.12 -10.27 4.15
N ASN A 85 4.43 -11.28 3.61
CA ASN A 85 4.38 -12.60 4.23
C ASN A 85 5.75 -13.30 4.15
N ARG A 86 6.46 -13.15 3.02
CA ARG A 86 7.77 -13.79 2.79
C ARG A 86 8.94 -13.01 3.40
N TYR A 87 8.82 -11.68 3.43
CA TYR A 87 9.83 -10.76 3.97
C TYR A 87 9.15 -9.84 5.00
N PRO A 88 8.91 -10.34 6.23
CA PRO A 88 8.14 -9.62 7.24
C PRO A 88 8.75 -8.28 7.61
N LEU A 89 7.88 -7.31 7.87
CA LEU A 89 8.26 -6.02 8.46
C LEU A 89 8.81 -6.26 9.88
N GLN A 90 9.83 -5.48 10.24
CA GLN A 90 10.56 -5.65 11.50
C GLN A 90 10.12 -4.65 12.58
N THR A 91 9.38 -3.60 12.20
CA THR A 91 8.88 -2.59 13.14
C THR A 91 7.44 -2.87 13.58
N LYS A 92 6.88 -1.97 14.41
CA LYS A 92 5.46 -2.00 14.80
C LYS A 92 4.50 -1.95 13.59
N LYS A 93 4.97 -1.48 12.42
CA LYS A 93 4.22 -1.48 11.15
C LYS A 93 3.80 -2.89 10.69
N HIS A 94 4.46 -3.94 11.20
CA HIS A 94 4.00 -5.32 11.01
C HIS A 94 2.59 -5.57 11.56
N LEU A 95 2.22 -4.91 12.67
CA LEU A 95 0.87 -5.00 13.22
C LEU A 95 -0.14 -4.32 12.30
N ASP A 96 0.19 -3.14 11.75
CA ASP A 96 -0.65 -2.45 10.77
C ASP A 96 -0.88 -3.31 9.53
N PHE A 97 0.18 -3.95 9.03
CA PHE A 97 0.09 -4.91 7.93
C PHE A 97 -0.84 -6.08 8.25
N LYS A 98 -0.76 -6.66 9.46
CA LYS A 98 -1.66 -7.76 9.88
C LYS A 98 -3.12 -7.32 9.89
N PHE A 99 -3.42 -6.16 10.48
CA PHE A 99 -4.79 -5.61 10.51
C PHE A 99 -5.28 -5.28 9.10
N PHE A 100 -4.43 -4.71 8.26
CA PHE A 100 -4.74 -4.43 6.86
C PHE A 100 -5.09 -5.71 6.09
N LYS A 101 -4.30 -6.79 6.25
CA LYS A 101 -4.57 -8.09 5.63
C LYS A 101 -5.91 -8.68 6.08
N LEU A 102 -6.22 -8.58 7.38
CA LEU A 102 -7.52 -9.01 7.92
C LEU A 102 -8.67 -8.20 7.32
N ALA A 103 -8.56 -6.88 7.30
CA ALA A 103 -9.59 -6.01 6.71
C ALA A 103 -9.85 -6.33 5.23
N LEU A 104 -8.80 -6.56 4.44
CA LEU A 104 -8.94 -6.94 3.03
C LEU A 104 -9.64 -8.30 2.86
N SER A 105 -9.45 -9.25 3.78
CA SER A 105 -10.17 -10.54 3.74
C SER A 105 -11.67 -10.37 3.98
N CYS A 106 -12.06 -9.50 4.92
CA CYS A 106 -13.47 -9.16 5.15
C CYS A 106 -14.12 -8.49 3.95
N ILE A 107 -13.36 -7.70 3.18
CA ILE A 107 -13.84 -7.01 1.98
C ILE A 107 -14.01 -7.98 0.81
N LYS A 108 -13.12 -8.97 0.66
CA LYS A 108 -13.21 -9.98 -0.40
C LYS A 108 -14.36 -10.97 -0.23
N ASN A 109 -14.79 -11.19 1.02
CA ASN A 109 -15.84 -12.15 1.37
C ASN A 109 -17.24 -11.52 1.42
N LYS A 110 -17.41 -10.30 0.90
CA LYS A 110 -18.71 -9.65 0.66
C LYS A 110 -19.09 -9.82 -0.80
#